data_AF-A0A8C4RL55-F1
#
_entry.id   AF-A0A8C4RL55-F1
#
_cell.length_a   1.000
_cell.length_b   1.000
_cell.length_c   1.000
_cell.angle_alpha   90.00
_cell.angle_beta   90.00
_cell.angle_gamma   90.00
#
_symmetry.space_group_name_H-M   'P 1'
#
loop_
_entity.id
_entity.type
_entity.pdbx_description
1 polymer ?
#
loop_
_entity_poly.entity_id
_entity_poly.type
_entity_poly.pdbx_seq_one_letter_code
_entity_poly.pdbx_strand_id
1 'polypeptide(L)' 'MKRGFTCSICLDTLTDPVAIPCGHSFCLKCLTNYWDHSQKFFCPQC' A
#
# COMPACT_ATOMS: atom_id res chain seq x y z
N MET A 1 -9.43 17.60 -7.76
CA MET A 1 -8.42 16.54 -8.01
C MET A 1 -7.99 15.92 -6.69
N LYS A 2 -8.56 14.79 -6.29
CA LYS A 2 -8.14 14.08 -5.07
C LYS A 2 -6.99 13.15 -5.49
N ARG A 3 -5.75 13.57 -5.26
CA ARG A 3 -4.55 12.85 -5.69
C ARG A 3 -4.18 11.81 -4.64
N GLY A 4 -4.41 10.53 -4.92
CA GLY A 4 -3.64 9.41 -4.35
C GLY A 4 -3.60 9.24 -2.83
N PHE A 5 -4.63 9.65 -2.09
CA PHE A 5 -4.68 9.47 -0.63
C PHE A 5 -5.46 8.23 -0.18
N THR A 6 -5.79 7.31 -1.08
CA THR A 6 -6.57 6.11 -0.76
C THR A 6 -5.74 4.84 -0.99
N CYS A 7 -5.75 3.95 -0.02
CA CYS A 7 -5.09 2.66 -0.09
C CYS A 7 -5.90 1.69 -0.95
N SER A 8 -5.30 1.11 -2.00
CA SER A 8 -6.01 0.13 -2.84
C SER A 8 -6.26 -1.22 -2.15
N ILE A 9 -5.69 -1.45 -0.97
CA ILE A 9 -5.90 -2.68 -0.18
C ILE A 9 -7.13 -2.55 0.72
N CYS A 10 -7.21 -1.47 1.53
CA CYS A 10 -8.35 -1.26 2.44
C CYS A 10 -9.40 -0.29 1.90
N LEU A 11 -9.18 0.29 0.71
CA LEU A 11 -10.06 1.26 0.04
C LEU A 11 -10.40 2.51 0.88
N ASP A 12 -9.54 2.80 1.86
CA ASP A 12 -9.71 3.90 2.81
C ASP A 12 -8.53 4.88 2.71
N THR A 13 -8.61 6.00 3.42
CA THR A 13 -7.58 7.02 3.50
C THR A 13 -6.26 6.39 3.98
N LEU A 14 -5.20 6.64 3.24
CA LEU A 14 -3.84 6.21 3.57
C LEU A 14 -3.48 6.69 4.97
N THR A 15 -3.26 5.74 5.87
CA THR A 15 -2.78 6.01 7.22
C THR A 15 -1.35 5.51 7.29
N ASP A 16 -0.41 6.42 7.55
CA ASP A 16 1.03 6.15 7.51
C ASP A 16 1.46 5.55 6.14
N PRO A 17 1.44 6.35 5.06
CA PRO A 17 1.75 5.86 3.73
C PRO A 17 3.23 5.50 3.61
N VAL A 18 3.50 4.28 3.15
CA VAL A 18 4.87 3.84 2.86
C VAL A 18 5.20 4.17 1.40
N ALA A 19 6.35 4.81 1.18
CA ALA A 19 6.87 5.08 -0.15
C ALA A 19 7.54 3.81 -0.70
N ILE A 20 6.97 3.23 -1.75
CA ILE A 20 7.48 2.03 -2.40
C ILE A 20 8.19 2.46 -3.68
N PRO A 21 9.31 1.84 -4.09
CA PRO A 21 10.07 2.24 -5.27
C PRO A 21 9.27 2.27 -6.59
N CYS A 22 8.15 1.56 -6.69
CA CYS A 22 7.25 1.61 -7.85
C CYS A 22 6.36 2.86 -7.93
N GLY A 23 6.34 3.71 -6.89
CA GLY A 23 5.53 4.93 -6.84
C GLY A 23 4.10 4.74 -6.31
N HIS A 24 3.70 3.50 -5.97
CA HIS A 24 2.45 3.25 -5.25
C HIS A 24 2.61 3.50 -3.76
N SER A 25 1.51 3.85 -3.08
CA SER A 25 1.48 4.05 -1.63
C SER A 25 0.34 3.26 -1.03
N PHE A 26 0.61 2.59 0.09
CA PHE A 26 -0.37 1.86 0.87
C PHE A 26 -0.21 2.22 2.35
N CYS A 27 -1.22 1.94 3.16
CA CYS A 27 -1.07 2.00 4.61
C CYS A 27 0.01 1.01 5.02
N LEU A 28 0.91 1.42 5.93
CA LEU A 28 1.95 0.53 6.48
C LEU A 28 1.35 -0.81 6.93
N LYS A 29 0.26 -0.77 7.69
CA LYS A 29 -0.46 -1.97 8.15
C LYS A 29 -0.89 -2.89 7.01
N CYS A 30 -1.38 -2.33 5.90
CA CYS A 30 -1.92 -3.10 4.78
C CYS A 30 -0.79 -3.72 3.97
N LEU A 31 0.29 -2.98 3.75
CA LEU A 31 1.47 -3.46 3.06
C LEU A 31 2.18 -4.56 3.85
N THR A 32 2.40 -4.35 5.15
CA THR A 32 2.99 -5.35 6.04
C THR A 32 2.16 -6.63 6.10
N ASN A 33 0.83 -6.51 6.25
CA ASN A 33 -0.06 -7.68 6.25
C ASN A 33 -0.01 -8.44 4.92
N TYR A 34 0.06 -7.74 3.79
CA TYR A 34 0.20 -8.38 2.48
C TYR A 34 1.53 -9.14 2.36
N TRP A 35 2.65 -8.54 2.77
CA TRP A 35 3.96 -9.19 2.73
C TRP A 35 4.09 -10.38 3.68
N ASP A 36 3.49 -10.28 4.87
CA ASP A 36 3.43 -11.37 5.84
C ASP A 36 2.72 -12.60 5.25
N HIS A 37 1.60 -12.39 4.54
CA HIS A 37 0.84 -13.46 3.91
C HIS A 37 1.45 -13.98 2.60
N SER A 38 2.14 -13.14 1.83
CA SER A 38 2.61 -13.48 0.48
C SER A 38 4.05 -14.05 0.44
N GLN A 39 4.81 -13.97 1.55
CA GLN A 39 6.25 -14.29 1.62
C GLN A 39 7.11 -13.58 0.55
N LYS A 40 6.54 -12.54 -0.08
CA LYS A 40 7.09 -11.85 -1.23
C LYS A 40 6.88 -10.36 -1.08
N PHE A 41 7.96 -9.60 -1.17
CA PHE A 41 7.99 -8.15 -1.04
C PHE A 41 7.65 -7.43 -2.36
N PHE A 42 6.60 -7.86 -3.05
CA PHE A 42 6.14 -7.22 -4.29
C PHE A 42 5.07 -6.16 -4.01
N CYS A 43 4.92 -5.24 -4.96
CA CYS A 43 3.86 -4.25 -4.94
C CYS A 43 2.51 -4.91 -5.31
N PRO A 44 1.46 -4.78 -4.47
CA PRO A 44 0.13 -5.31 -4.75
C PRO A 44 -0.58 -4.72 -5.99
N GLN A 45 -0.10 -3.58 -6.50
CA GLN A 45 -0.68 -2.84 -7.64
C GLN A 45 0.20 -2.89 -8.91
N CYS A 46 1.34 -3.57 -8.87
CA CYS A 46 2.17 -3.76 -10.06
C CYS A 46 1.75 -5.00 -10.86
#